data_AF-A0A939R6V8-F1
#
_entry.id   AF-A0A939R6V8-F1
#
_cell.length_a   1.000
_cell.length_b   1.000
_cell.length_c   1.000
_cell.angle_alpha   90.00
_cell.angle_beta   90.00
_cell.angle_gamma   90.00
#
_symmetry.space_group_name_H-M   'P 1'
#
loop_
_entity.id
_entity.type
_entity.pdbx_description
1 polymer ?
#
loop_
_entity_poly.entity_id
_entity_poly.type
_entity_poly.pdbx_seq_one_letter_code
_entity_poly.pdbx_strand_id
1 'polypeptide(L)'
;MKFRLTDQKVDNLKEYFIRMVKRKLNYHEFWALKDVTFHVRRGWRMGILGLNGAVKSTLLKIVAGVLKPSEGEIKVKGSVVPLLELGAGFDKEY
;
A
#
# COMPACT_ATOMS: atom_id res chain seq x y z
N MET A 1 4.19 -5.20 4.57
CA MET A 1 3.26 -5.08 3.42
C MET A 1 3.89 -5.69 2.19
N LYS A 2 3.28 -6.75 1.69
CA LYS A 2 3.77 -7.56 0.59
C LYS A 2 2.86 -7.39 -0.62
N PHE A 3 3.44 -7.09 -1.77
CA PHE A 3 2.73 -7.02 -3.05
C PHE A 3 3.27 -8.11 -3.97
N ARG A 4 2.41 -8.69 -4.80
CA ARG A 4 2.82 -9.56 -5.89
C ARG A 4 2.85 -8.71 -7.15
N LEU A 5 4.05 -8.48 -7.69
CA LEU A 5 4.23 -7.77 -8.94
C LEU A 5 4.39 -8.80 -10.06
N THR A 6 3.62 -8.62 -11.13
CA THR A 6 3.81 -9.37 -12.36
C THR A 6 4.95 -8.72 -13.14
N ASP A 7 5.91 -9.53 -13.57
CA ASP A 7 7.13 -9.07 -14.25
C ASP A 7 6.83 -8.30 -15.55
N GLN A 8 5.71 -8.59 -16.22
CA GLN A 8 5.27 -7.87 -17.43
C GLN A 8 3.74 -7.80 -17.55
N LYS A 9 3.24 -6.67 -18.05
CA LYS A 9 1.86 -6.58 -18.56
C LYS A 9 1.73 -7.52 -19.75
N VAL A 10 0.75 -8.42 -19.69
CA VAL A 10 0.42 -9.30 -20.81
C VAL A 10 -0.67 -8.60 -21.61
N ASP A 11 -0.28 -7.91 -22.67
CA ASP A 11 -1.21 -7.08 -23.45
C ASP A 11 -2.06 -7.92 -24.42
N ASN A 12 -1.78 -9.23 -24.58
CA ASN A 12 -2.45 -10.06 -25.60
C ASN A 12 -2.81 -11.49 -25.12
N LEU A 13 -4.02 -11.96 -25.48
CA LEU A 13 -4.58 -13.26 -25.08
C LEU A 13 -3.72 -14.46 -25.52
N LYS A 14 -3.13 -14.37 -26.72
CA LYS A 14 -2.24 -15.42 -27.25
C LYS A 14 -0.99 -15.58 -26.39
N GLU A 15 -0.44 -14.47 -25.90
CA GLU A 15 0.74 -14.48 -25.06
C GLU A 15 0.43 -15.00 -23.64
N TYR A 16 -0.74 -14.69 -23.11
CA TYR A 16 -1.24 -15.27 -21.87
C TYR A 16 -1.35 -16.81 -21.97
N PHE A 17 -1.96 -17.32 -23.05
CA PHE A 17 -2.10 -18.77 -23.27
C PHE A 17 -0.74 -19.47 -23.41
N ILE A 18 0.19 -18.87 -24.18
CA ILE A 18 1.55 -19.40 -24.32
C ILE A 18 2.29 -19.44 -22.98
N ARG A 19 2.19 -18.39 -22.16
CA ARG A 19 2.85 -18.33 -20.84
C ARG A 19 2.21 -19.28 -19.83
N MET A 20 0.89 -19.48 -19.90
CA MET A 20 0.15 -20.44 -19.09
C MET A 20 0.60 -21.88 -19.40
N VAL A 21 0.63 -22.26 -20.68
CA VAL A 21 1.09 -23.59 -21.11
C VAL A 21 2.58 -23.81 -20.78
N LYS A 22 3.41 -22.77 -20.87
CA LYS A 22 4.84 -22.82 -20.53
C LYS A 22 5.13 -22.69 -19.02
N ARG A 23 4.12 -22.54 -18.14
CA ARG A 23 4.27 -22.27 -16.69
C ARG A 23 5.23 -21.10 -16.36
N LYS A 24 5.36 -20.11 -17.25
CA LYS A 24 6.26 -18.95 -17.07
C LYS A 24 5.53 -17.71 -16.54
N LEU A 25 4.50 -17.90 -15.72
CA LEU A 25 3.88 -16.79 -14.98
C LEU A 25 4.71 -16.53 -13.73
N ASN A 26 5.84 -15.86 -13.91
CA ASN A 26 6.70 -15.46 -12.82
C ASN A 26 6.09 -14.22 -12.15
N TYR A 27 5.66 -14.40 -10.91
CA TYR A 27 5.32 -13.30 -10.02
C TYR A 27 6.51 -13.09 -9.08
N HIS A 28 6.96 -11.86 -8.96
CA HIS A 28 7.96 -11.50 -7.97
C HIS A 28 7.27 -10.84 -6.77
N GLU A 29 7.67 -11.28 -5.58
CA GLU A 29 7.17 -10.73 -4.34
C GLU A 29 7.96 -9.47 -4.00
N PHE A 30 7.27 -8.33 -3.91
CA PHE A 30 7.86 -7.05 -3.55
C PHE A 30 7.40 -6.64 -2.15
N TRP A 31 8.37 -6.41 -1.27
CA TRP A 31 8.14 -5.90 0.07
C TRP A 31 8.17 -4.37 0.06
N ALA A 32 6.98 -3.78 0.00
CA ALA A 32 6.80 -2.33 0.08
C ALA A 32 7.14 -1.76 1.46
N LEU A 33 6.81 -2.50 2.52
CA LEU A 33 7.14 -2.16 3.90
C LEU A 33 7.53 -3.46 4.58
N LYS A 34 8.67 -3.47 5.27
CA LYS A 34 9.17 -4.64 5.99
C LYS A 34 9.70 -4.19 7.35
N ASP A 35 9.29 -4.90 8.39
CA ASP A 35 9.77 -4.71 9.78
C ASP A 35 9.68 -3.26 10.30
N VAL A 36 8.63 -2.54 9.94
CA VAL A 36 8.39 -1.15 10.38
C VAL A 36 7.73 -1.16 11.76
N THR A 37 8.41 -0.62 12.77
CA THR A 37 7.88 -0.48 14.14
C THR A 37 8.03 0.96 14.61
N PHE A 38 6.93 1.56 15.07
CA PHE A 38 6.94 2.88 15.70
C PHE A 38 5.74 3.05 16.65
N HIS A 39 5.82 4.04 17.54
CA HIS A 39 4.73 4.42 18.42
C HIS A 39 4.58 5.95 18.42
N VAL A 40 3.33 6.43 18.40
CA VAL A 40 3.00 7.86 18.46
C VAL A 40 2.09 8.10 19.65
N ARG A 41 2.48 9.04 20.51
CA ARG A 41 1.71 9.43 21.68
C ARG A 41 0.84 10.64 21.39
N ARG A 42 -0.22 10.82 22.19
CA ARG A 42 -1.07 12.02 22.12
C ARG A 42 -0.21 13.28 22.31
N GLY A 43 -0.40 14.27 21.44
CA GLY A 43 0.36 15.52 21.44
C GLY A 43 1.68 15.47 20.67
N TRP A 44 2.11 14.30 20.19
CA TRP A 44 3.31 14.19 19.37
C TRP A 44 3.03 14.52 17.91
N ARG A 45 4.01 15.13 17.26
CA ARG A 45 4.05 15.32 15.81
C ARG A 45 5.15 14.43 15.25
N MET A 46 4.80 13.54 14.33
CA MET A 46 5.74 12.65 13.65
C MET A 46 5.74 12.96 12.17
N GLY A 47 6.92 13.21 11.61
CA GLY A 47 7.13 13.35 10.17
C GLY A 47 7.64 12.04 9.58
N ILE A 48 7.12 11.64 8.42
CA ILE A 48 7.63 10.51 7.64
C ILE A 48 8.37 11.07 6.43
N LEU A 49 9.69 10.87 6.40
CA LEU A 49 10.58 11.35 5.36
C LEU A 49 11.11 10.19 4.52
N GLY A 50 11.48 10.47 3.27
CA GLY A 50 12.00 9.48 2.33
C GLY A 50 11.83 9.93 0.89
N LEU A 51 12.50 9.26 -0.04
CA LEU A 51 12.42 9.57 -1.47
C LEU A 51 11.04 9.23 -2.06
N ASN A 52 10.77 9.71 -3.28
CA ASN A 52 9.63 9.24 -4.04
C ASN A 52 9.79 7.74 -4.32
N GLY A 53 8.71 6.96 -4.17
CA GLY A 53 8.78 5.51 -4.25
C GLY A 53 9.22 4.81 -2.95
N ALA A 54 9.62 5.53 -1.89
CA ALA A 54 9.92 4.95 -0.56
C ALA A 54 8.66 4.46 0.20
N VAL A 55 7.52 4.39 -0.48
CA VAL A 55 6.30 3.74 0.00
C VAL A 55 5.63 4.41 1.22
N LYS A 56 5.94 5.70 1.44
CA LYS A 56 5.37 6.55 2.51
C LYS A 56 3.84 6.60 2.49
N SER A 57 3.24 6.77 1.30
CA SER A 57 1.78 6.83 1.17
C SER A 57 1.11 5.49 1.53
N THR A 58 1.76 4.36 1.26
CA THR A 58 1.27 3.04 1.69
C THR A 58 1.31 2.91 3.20
N LEU A 59 2.36 3.41 3.86
CA LEU A 59 2.42 3.44 5.32
C LEU A 59 1.29 4.28 5.92
N LEU A 60 1.05 5.48 5.37
CA LEU A 60 -0.06 6.34 5.79
C LEU A 60 -1.43 5.69 5.55
N LYS A 61 -1.63 4.99 4.43
CA LYS A 61 -2.86 4.24 4.16
C LYS A 61 -3.09 3.08 5.13
N ILE A 62 -2.03 2.43 5.61
CA ILE A 62 -2.12 1.41 6.66
C ILE A 62 -2.52 2.06 7.99
N VAL A 63 -1.88 3.18 8.36
CA VAL A 63 -2.23 3.93 9.58
C VAL A 63 -3.66 4.45 9.55
N ALA A 64 -4.13 4.91 8.39
CA ALA A 64 -5.49 5.33 8.17
C ALA A 64 -6.53 4.20 8.16
N GLY A 65 -6.10 2.93 8.19
CA GLY A 65 -6.99 1.76 8.12
C GLY A 65 -7.53 1.45 6.73
N VAL A 66 -7.10 2.17 5.70
CA VAL A 66 -7.49 1.93 4.29
C VAL A 66 -6.87 0.63 3.77
N LEU A 67 -5.64 0.33 4.18
CA LEU A 67 -4.94 -0.92 3.86
C LEU A 67 -4.67 -1.72 5.12
N LYS A 68 -4.94 -3.02 5.10
CA LYS A 68 -4.53 -3.93 6.17
C LYS A 68 -3.07 -4.37 5.96
N PRO A 69 -2.24 -4.43 7.01
CA PRO A 69 -0.89 -4.96 6.89
C PRO A 69 -0.95 -6.45 6.56
N SER A 70 -0.04 -6.92 5.71
CA SER A 70 0.09 -8.36 5.39
C SER A 70 0.55 -9.18 6.60
N GLU A 71 1.34 -8.57 7.48
CA GLU A 71 1.93 -9.18 8.68
C GLU A 71 2.03 -8.12 9.78
N GLY A 72 1.99 -8.55 11.04
CA GLY A 72 2.00 -7.68 12.21
C GLY A 72 0.63 -7.05 12.50
N GLU A 73 0.62 -6.04 13.37
CA GLU A 73 -0.60 -5.38 13.82
C GLU A 73 -0.42 -3.87 13.96
N ILE A 74 -1.54 -3.14 13.90
CA ILE A 74 -1.63 -1.73 14.26
C ILE A 74 -2.70 -1.55 15.33
N LYS A 75 -2.34 -0.80 16.37
CA LYS A 75 -3.23 -0.49 17.50
C LYS A 75 -3.45 1.01 17.58
N VAL A 76 -4.68 1.44 17.36
CA VAL A 76 -5.10 2.84 17.46
C VAL A 76 -6.09 2.99 18.61
N LYS A 77 -5.88 4.01 19.45
CA LYS A 77 -6.86 4.43 20.46
C LYS A 77 -7.60 5.67 19.94
N GLY A 78 -8.88 5.53 19.62
CA GLY A 78 -9.69 6.57 18.98
C GLY A 78 -9.76 6.39 17.46
N SER A 79 -10.03 7.49 16.74
CA SER A 79 -10.22 7.48 15.29
C SER A 79 -9.05 8.13 14.56
N VAL A 80 -8.66 7.58 13.40
CA VAL A 80 -7.71 8.21 12.47
C VAL A 80 -8.48 8.89 11.35
N VAL A 81 -8.16 10.15 11.07
CA VAL A 81 -8.78 10.92 9.98
C VAL A 81 -7.71 11.19 8.90
N PRO A 82 -7.74 10.48 7.77
CA PRO A 82 -6.77 10.68 6.69
C PRO A 82 -7.08 11.95 5.91
N LEU A 83 -6.39 13.06 6.24
CA LEU A 83 -6.56 14.35 5.57
C LEU A 83 -6.36 14.30 4.05
N LEU A 84 -5.45 13.45 3.57
CA LEU A 84 -5.13 13.34 2.14
C LEU A 84 -6.25 12.68 1.32
N GLU A 85 -7.07 11.83 1.92
CA GLU A 85 -8.16 11.12 1.23
C GLU A 85 -9.50 11.86 1.36
N LEU A 86 -9.59 12.86 2.25
CA LEU A 86 -10.80 13.65 2.46
C LEU A 86 -11.15 14.56 1.26
N GLY A 87 -10.22 14.77 0.32
CA GLY A 87 -10.48 15.48 -0.94
C GLY A 87 -11.64 14.88 -1.77
N ALA A 88 -11.92 13.58 -1.63
CA ALA A 88 -13.01 12.91 -2.33
C ALA A 88 -14.43 13.21 -1.78
N GLY A 89 -14.53 13.96 -0.66
CA GLY A 89 -15.81 14.34 -0.05
C GLY A 89 -16.04 15.84 0.08
N PHE A 90 -15.14 16.67 -0.47
CA PHE A 90 -15.26 18.14 -0.46
C PHE A 90 -15.85 18.73 -1.73
N ASP A 91 -16.21 17.90 -2.72
CA ASP A 91 -17.02 18.38 -3.85
C ASP A 91 -18.45 18.63 -3.37
N LYS A 92 -18.77 19.90 -3.15
CA LYS A 92 -20.14 20.39 -3.06
C LYS A 92 -20.71 20.53 -4.48
N GLU A 93 -20.83 19.42 -5.20
CA GLU A 93 -21.63 19.38 -6.44
C GLU A 93 -22.83 18.46 -6.25
N TYR A 94 -23.83 18.98 -5.55
CA TYR A 94 -25.26 18.78 -5.80
C TYR A 94 -26.01 20.02 -5.34
#